data_AF-A0A800F3R8-F1
#
_entry.id   AF-A0A800F3R8-F1
#
_cell.length_a   1.000
_cell.length_b   1.000
_cell.length_c   1.000
_cell.angle_alpha   90.00
_cell.angle_beta   90.00
_cell.angle_gamma   90.00
#
_symmetry.space_group_name_H-M   'P 1'
#
loop_
_entity.id
_entity.type
_entity.pdbx_description
1 polymer ?
#
loop_
_entity_poly.entity_id
_entity_poly.type
_entity_poly.pdbx_seq_one_letter_code
_entity_poly.pdbx_strand_id
1 'polypeptide(L)'
;MRHSLLTATVFLVGFGSGTLFGTAGSKTNATAVSVGVEFVEQQVLLESFVDAWLDGDVDRTVDLYTDNTVYMVPGAPMIHGRDAVRRHFAAE
;
A
#
# COMPACT_ATOMS: atom_id res chain seq x y z
N MET A 1 -12.49 19.07 20.27
CA MET A 1 -13.14 17.76 19.98
C MET A 1 -13.92 17.87 18.68
N ARG A 2 -13.32 17.54 17.53
CA ARG A 2 -14.05 17.52 16.24
C ARG A 2 -13.29 16.91 15.06
N HIS A 3 -12.43 15.90 15.26
CA HIS A 3 -11.68 15.26 14.15
C HIS A 3 -11.83 13.72 14.14
N SER A 4 -12.88 13.16 14.75
CA SER A 4 -12.94 11.70 15.01
C SER A 4 -13.93 10.90 14.15
N LEU A 5 -14.65 11.51 13.20
CA LEU A 5 -15.67 10.79 12.41
C LEU A 5 -15.32 10.56 10.93
N LEU A 6 -14.33 11.26 10.37
CA LEU A 6 -13.98 11.11 8.95
C LEU A 6 -12.91 10.03 8.70
N THR A 7 -11.99 9.83 9.66
CA THR A 7 -10.89 8.87 9.51
C THR A 7 -11.35 7.41 9.59
N ALA A 8 -12.42 7.14 10.34
CA ALA A 8 -12.95 5.78 10.51
C ALA A 8 -13.65 5.23 9.24
N THR A 9 -14.18 6.12 8.38
CA THR A 9 -14.96 5.70 7.20
C THR A 9 -14.07 5.26 6.04
N VAL A 10 -12.81 5.73 5.97
CA VAL A 10 -11.86 5.32 4.93
C VAL A 10 -11.41 3.87 5.12
N PHE A 11 -11.29 3.40 6.37
CA PHE A 11 -10.88 2.02 6.66
C PHE A 11 -11.92 0.97 6.28
N LEU A 12 -13.22 1.29 6.31
CA LEU A 12 -14.29 0.37 5.88
C LEU A 12 -14.33 0.15 4.36
N VAL A 13 -13.77 1.10 3.58
CA VAL A 13 -13.62 0.94 2.12
C VAL A 13 -12.43 0.05 1.76
N GLY A 14 -11.39 0.01 2.61
CA GLY A 14 -10.23 -0.87 2.42
C GLY A 14 -10.57 -2.36 2.49
N PHE A 15 -11.50 -2.77 3.36
CA PHE A 15 -11.96 -4.16 3.44
C PHE A 15 -12.99 -4.50 2.34
N GLY A 16 -13.83 -3.55 1.94
CA GLY A 16 -14.77 -3.70 0.81
C GLY A 16 -14.11 -3.74 -0.57
N SER A 17 -12.85 -3.29 -0.68
CA SER A 17 -12.08 -3.36 -1.92
C SER A 17 -11.67 -4.79 -2.27
N GLY A 18 -11.51 -5.69 -1.28
CA GLY A 18 -11.22 -7.09 -1.55
C GLY A 18 -12.32 -7.82 -2.33
N THR A 19 -13.58 -7.41 -2.18
CA THR A 19 -14.72 -8.03 -2.87
C THR A 19 -15.07 -7.35 -4.21
N LEU A 20 -14.76 -6.06 -4.39
CA LEU A 20 -15.03 -5.35 -5.65
C LEU A 20 -13.90 -5.47 -6.69
N PHE A 21 -12.64 -5.63 -6.28
CA PHE A 21 -11.53 -5.91 -7.21
C PHE A 21 -11.64 -7.30 -7.88
N GLY A 22 -12.51 -8.19 -7.39
CA GLY A 22 -12.80 -9.48 -8.02
C GLY A 22 -13.58 -9.39 -9.35
N THR A 23 -14.05 -8.20 -9.76
CA THR A 23 -14.90 -8.03 -10.95
C THR A 23 -14.24 -7.30 -12.13
N ALA A 24 -13.02 -6.80 -11.97
CA ALA A 24 -12.24 -6.27 -13.09
C ALA A 24 -11.36 -7.40 -13.66
N GLY A 25 -11.83 -8.01 -14.74
CA GLY A 25 -11.19 -9.13 -15.40
C GLY A 25 -9.72 -8.89 -15.73
N SER A 26 -8.84 -9.46 -14.93
CA SER A 26 -7.56 -9.98 -15.37
C SER A 26 -7.55 -11.44 -14.98
N LYS A 27 -7.44 -12.33 -15.97
CA LYS A 27 -7.08 -13.73 -15.72
C LYS A 27 -5.63 -13.74 -15.25
N THR A 28 -5.40 -13.29 -14.02
CA THR A 28 -4.17 -13.60 -13.33
C THR A 28 -4.30 -15.06 -12.91
N ASN A 29 -3.26 -15.87 -13.14
CA ASN A 29 -3.13 -17.16 -12.48
C ASN A 29 -2.75 -16.97 -11.00
N ALA A 30 -3.31 -15.93 -10.36
CA ALA A 30 -3.06 -15.61 -8.97
C ALA A 30 -3.83 -16.62 -8.12
N THR A 31 -3.09 -17.54 -7.50
CA THR A 31 -3.64 -18.35 -6.42
C THR A 31 -3.51 -17.52 -5.15
N ALA A 32 -4.63 -17.29 -4.46
CA ALA A 32 -4.59 -16.61 -3.17
C ALA A 32 -3.76 -17.43 -2.18
N VAL A 33 -2.63 -16.88 -1.74
CA VAL A 33 -1.82 -17.46 -0.67
C VAL A 33 -2.40 -16.96 0.64
N SER A 34 -2.97 -17.86 1.43
CA SER A 34 -3.64 -17.52 2.70
C SER A 34 -3.01 -18.18 3.93
N VAL A 35 -1.97 -19.00 3.73
CA VAL A 35 -1.24 -19.73 4.76
C VAL A 35 0.19 -20.00 4.28
N GLY A 36 1.09 -20.30 5.21
CA GLY A 36 2.49 -20.63 4.91
C GLY A 36 3.44 -19.44 5.05
N VAL A 37 4.74 -19.69 4.85
CA VAL A 37 5.82 -18.72 5.11
C VAL A 37 5.64 -17.45 4.27
N GLU A 38 5.33 -17.59 2.98
CA GLU A 38 5.13 -16.46 2.06
C GLU A 38 4.01 -15.52 2.52
N PHE A 39 2.91 -16.07 3.05
CA PHE A 39 1.80 -15.28 3.59
C PHE A 39 2.20 -14.52 4.87
N VAL A 40 3.03 -15.12 5.72
CA VAL A 40 3.54 -14.46 6.93
C VAL A 40 4.52 -13.36 6.56
N GLU A 41 5.42 -13.58 5.60
CA GLU A 41 6.37 -12.57 5.12
C GLU A 41 5.66 -11.37 4.48
N GLN A 42 4.61 -11.61 3.70
CA GLN A 42 3.78 -10.54 3.12
C GLN A 42 3.07 -9.72 4.19
N GLN A 43 2.55 -10.35 5.25
CA GLN A 43 1.96 -9.63 6.38
C GLN A 43 2.99 -8.77 7.10
N VAL A 44 4.15 -9.32 7.43
CA VAL A 44 5.23 -8.57 8.10
C VAL A 44 5.67 -7.37 7.26
N LEU A 45 5.80 -7.54 5.94
CA LEU A 45 6.15 -6.45 5.03
C LEU A 45 5.06 -5.35 5.02
N LEU A 46 3.79 -5.74 4.99
CA LEU A 46 2.67 -4.82 5.00
C LEU A 46 2.53 -4.08 6.33
N GLU A 47 2.66 -4.79 7.45
CA GLU A 47 2.66 -4.21 8.80
C GLU A 47 3.81 -3.19 8.94
N SER A 48 5.01 -3.54 8.47
CA SER A 48 6.16 -2.64 8.47
C SER A 48 5.91 -1.36 7.67
N PHE A 49 5.21 -1.47 6.54
CA PHE A 49 4.82 -0.32 5.72
C PHE A 49 3.81 0.56 6.44
N VAL A 50 2.76 -0.04 7.02
CA VAL A 50 1.71 0.70 7.73
C VAL A 50 2.29 1.43 8.95
N ASP A 51 3.17 0.78 9.70
CA ASP A 51 3.82 1.39 10.86
C ASP A 51 4.68 2.60 10.44
N ALA A 52 5.56 2.42 9.44
CA ALA A 52 6.41 3.50 8.93
C ALA A 52 5.59 4.69 8.40
N TRP A 53 4.50 4.40 7.71
CA TRP A 53 3.56 5.39 7.18
C TRP A 53 2.88 6.19 8.29
N LEU A 54 2.36 5.50 9.31
CA LEU A 54 1.67 6.14 10.43
C LEU A 54 2.62 6.95 11.31
N ASP A 55 3.89 6.54 11.41
CA ASP A 55 4.96 7.27 12.10
C ASP A 55 5.43 8.51 11.29
N GLY A 56 5.03 8.65 10.02
CA GLY A 56 5.51 9.71 9.12
C GLY A 56 6.97 9.53 8.70
N ASP A 57 7.53 8.33 8.86
CA ASP A 57 8.92 8.01 8.52
C ASP A 57 9.02 7.67 7.03
N VAL A 58 9.28 8.71 6.23
CA VAL A 58 9.40 8.60 4.77
C VAL A 58 10.52 7.64 4.37
N ASP A 59 11.66 7.68 5.05
CA ASP A 59 12.81 6.83 4.70
C ASP A 59 12.50 5.36 4.98
N ARG A 60 11.93 5.05 6.15
CA ARG A 60 11.50 3.69 6.50
C ARG A 60 10.40 3.19 5.56
N THR A 61 9.52 4.08 5.10
CA THR A 61 8.47 3.72 4.13
C THR A 61 9.08 3.34 2.78
N VAL A 62 10.01 4.14 2.25
CA VAL A 62 10.57 3.89 0.91
C VAL A 62 11.61 2.78 0.87
N ASP A 63 12.22 2.46 2.00
CA ASP A 63 13.20 1.37 2.10
C ASP A 63 12.58 -0.02 1.83
N LEU A 64 11.25 -0.14 1.96
CA LEU A 64 10.50 -1.35 1.66
C LEU A 64 10.29 -1.58 0.15
N TYR A 65 10.54 -0.59 -0.70
CA TYR A 65 10.49 -0.74 -2.15
C TYR A 65 11.82 -1.26 -2.72
N THR A 66 11.79 -1.79 -3.94
CA THR A 66 13.01 -2.03 -4.71
C THR A 66 13.48 -0.76 -5.42
N ASP A 67 14.75 -0.71 -5.85
CA ASP A 67 15.31 0.45 -6.55
C ASP A 67 14.56 0.79 -7.85
N ASN A 68 14.05 -0.24 -8.54
CA ASN A 68 13.30 -0.14 -9.78
C ASN A 68 11.77 -0.09 -9.58
N THR A 69 11.29 0.26 -8.38
CA THR A 69 9.86 0.33 -8.08
C THR A 69 9.11 1.24 -9.05
N VAL A 70 7.85 0.87 -9.35
CA VAL A 70 6.91 1.72 -10.08
C VAL A 70 5.72 1.95 -9.16
N TYR A 71 5.59 3.17 -8.68
CA TYR A 71 4.51 3.57 -7.79
C TYR A 71 3.37 4.21 -8.60
N MET A 72 2.16 3.78 -8.32
CA MET A 72 0.97 4.16 -9.08
C MET A 72 -0.13 4.62 -8.14
N VAL A 73 -0.51 5.88 -8.24
CA VAL A 73 -1.70 6.45 -7.60
C VAL A 73 -2.78 6.64 -8.66
N PRO A 74 -4.03 6.21 -8.42
CA PRO A 74 -5.11 6.42 -9.37
C PRO A 74 -5.25 7.89 -9.79
N GLY A 75 -5.20 8.16 -11.09
CA GLY A 75 -5.34 9.50 -11.65
C GLY A 75 -4.07 10.37 -11.63
N ALA A 76 -2.95 9.85 -11.13
CA ALA A 76 -1.64 10.52 -11.17
C ALA A 76 -0.68 9.87 -12.18
N PRO A 77 0.34 10.59 -12.66
CA PRO A 77 1.43 9.98 -13.42
C PRO A 77 2.13 8.87 -12.63
N MET A 78 2.57 7.83 -13.34
CA MET A 78 3.39 6.77 -12.73
C MET A 78 4.74 7.33 -12.27
N ILE A 79 5.20 6.89 -11.09
CA ILE A 79 6.46 7.33 -10.49
C ILE A 79 7.46 6.19 -10.57
N HIS A 80 8.60 6.43 -11.21
CA HIS A 80 9.62 5.41 -11.45
C HIS A 80 10.84 5.61 -10.54
N GLY A 81 11.19 4.54 -9.83
CA GLY A 81 12.39 4.45 -9.00
C GLY A 81 12.16 4.91 -7.56
N ARG A 82 12.85 4.26 -6.63
CA ARG A 82 12.71 4.49 -5.18
C ARG A 82 12.93 5.94 -4.78
N ASP A 83 13.93 6.61 -5.37
CA ASP A 83 14.22 8.01 -5.07
C ASP A 83 13.12 8.97 -5.53
N ALA A 84 12.43 8.66 -6.63
CA ALA A 84 11.29 9.46 -7.07
C ALA A 84 10.10 9.28 -6.14
N VAL A 85 9.89 8.07 -5.64
CA VAL A 85 8.88 7.76 -4.62
C VAL A 85 9.20 8.48 -3.29
N ARG A 86 10.46 8.52 -2.87
CA ARG A 86 10.90 9.29 -1.69
C ARG A 86 10.52 10.76 -1.78
N ARG A 87 10.79 11.39 -2.93
CA ARG A 87 10.41 12.80 -3.17
C ARG A 87 8.90 13.01 -3.17
N HIS A 88 8.13 12.02 -3.61
CA HIS A 88 6.67 12.09 -3.58
C HIS A 88 6.14 12.10 -2.14
N PHE A 89 6.57 11.14 -1.31
CA PHE A 89 6.13 11.06 0.08
C PHE A 89 6.62 12.22 0.96
N ALA A 90 7.81 12.76 0.70
CA ALA A 90 8.30 13.94 1.42
C ALA A 90 7.54 15.24 1.09
N ALA A 91 6.68 15.22 0.07
CA ALA A 91 5.86 16.37 -0.34
C ALA A 91 4.41 16.30 0.17
N GLU A 92 4.02 15.19 0.82
CA GLU A 92 2.71 15.01 1.46
C GLU A 92 2.71 15.51 2.91
#